data_AF-A0A1H7MA71-F1
#
_entry.id   AF-A0A1H7MA71-F1
#
_cell.length_a   1.000
_cell.length_b   1.000
_cell.length_c   1.000
_cell.angle_alpha   90.00
_cell.angle_beta   90.00
_cell.angle_gamma   90.00
#
_symmetry.space_group_name_H-M   'P 1'
#
loop_
_entity.id
_entity.type
_entity.pdbx_description
1 polymer ?
#
loop_
_entity_poly.entity_id
_entity_poly.type
_entity_poly.pdbx_seq_one_letter_code
_entity_poly.pdbx_strand_id
1 'polypeptide(L)'
;MKKSITICIAAVLVVISILFICLLKTKTPIKDQNISFNVGFYNKSSDIKIDDLNWYKNEDEAFSDFSAIEDALGVESINELCFEYEQYNESLIRRYYSIPKRDGEGYRLIIADVLVKEDTYSQVFRLNTDVVNLYEIDNHNVYDVADATAQSILFDYASPICFKNNSQEQVYHGYWNNKEELETMTIAGKPLSEVIELDYPDGVKYYMWISQISDVEDKILGIDGELTYRKVIEALRIEIKE
;
A
#
# COMPACT_ATOMS: atom_id res chain seq x y z
N MET A 1 -40.88 35.78 30.64
CA MET A 1 -40.46 36.08 29.24
C MET A 1 -38.96 36.20 29.05
N LYS A 2 -38.21 37.01 29.83
CA LYS A 2 -36.76 37.20 29.59
C LYS A 2 -35.90 35.93 29.64
N LYS A 3 -36.14 35.02 30.62
CA LYS A 3 -35.36 33.78 30.77
C LYS A 3 -35.47 32.80 29.58
N SER A 4 -36.65 32.64 28.98
CA SER A 4 -36.85 31.72 27.85
C SER A 4 -36.17 32.20 26.57
N ILE A 5 -36.08 33.52 26.38
CA ILE A 5 -35.38 34.12 25.24
C ILE A 5 -33.87 33.91 25.39
N THR A 6 -33.32 34.08 26.60
CA THR A 6 -31.90 33.86 26.86
C THR A 6 -31.49 32.39 26.65
N ILE A 7 -32.33 31.44 27.02
CA ILE A 7 -32.08 30.00 26.81
C ILE A 7 -32.10 29.66 25.31
N CYS A 8 -33.05 30.22 24.54
CA CYS A 8 -33.07 30.01 23.09
C CYS A 8 -31.83 30.57 22.40
N ILE A 9 -31.37 31.77 22.79
CA ILE A 9 -30.17 32.38 22.22
C ILE A 9 -28.92 31.54 22.54
N ALA A 10 -28.81 31.03 23.76
CA ALA A 10 -27.70 30.17 24.16
C ALA A 10 -27.68 28.85 23.36
N ALA A 11 -28.84 28.22 23.16
CA ALA A 11 -28.95 26.99 22.37
C ALA A 11 -28.54 27.20 20.91
N VAL A 12 -28.95 28.32 20.30
CA VAL A 12 -28.56 28.68 18.93
C VAL A 12 -27.06 28.93 18.82
N LEU A 13 -26.47 29.61 19.80
CA LEU A 13 -25.00 29.85 19.84
C LEU A 13 -24.21 28.54 19.98
N VAL A 14 -24.69 27.58 20.77
CA VAL A 14 -24.06 26.26 20.88
C VAL A 14 -24.12 25.50 19.56
N VAL A 15 -25.28 25.50 18.89
CA VAL A 15 -25.45 24.84 17.58
C VAL A 15 -24.56 25.49 16.52
N ILE A 16 -24.49 26.82 16.48
CA ILE A 16 -23.58 27.55 15.58
C ILE A 16 -22.12 27.21 15.89
N SER A 17 -21.75 27.12 17.16
CA SER A 17 -20.37 26.77 17.56
C SER A 17 -20.00 25.34 17.15
N ILE A 18 -20.93 24.39 17.29
CA ILE A 18 -20.72 23.00 16.83
C ILE A 18 -20.61 22.96 15.30
N LEU A 19 -21.49 23.66 14.57
CA LEU A 19 -21.40 23.79 13.11
C LEU A 19 -20.07 24.43 12.68
N PHE A 20 -19.60 25.43 13.40
CA PHE A 20 -18.32 26.09 13.13
C PHE A 20 -17.13 25.17 13.41
N ILE A 21 -17.18 24.35 14.48
CA ILE A 21 -16.17 23.32 14.76
C ILE A 21 -16.18 22.21 13.70
N CYS A 22 -17.37 21.79 13.23
CA CYS A 22 -17.50 20.84 12.13
C CYS A 22 -17.00 21.41 10.79
N LEU A 23 -17.20 22.71 10.54
CA LEU A 23 -16.64 23.42 9.37
C LEU A 23 -15.13 23.68 9.50
N LEU A 24 -14.62 23.81 10.73
CA LEU A 24 -13.19 23.92 11.04
C LEU A 24 -12.46 22.56 11.04
N LYS A 25 -13.15 21.44 10.82
CA LYS A 25 -12.55 20.28 10.13
C LYS A 25 -12.34 20.62 8.64
N THR A 26 -11.72 21.77 8.42
CA THR A 26 -11.10 22.13 7.15
C THR A 26 -10.14 21.01 6.81
N LYS A 27 -10.33 20.39 5.64
CA LYS A 27 -9.30 19.59 4.96
C LYS A 27 -7.95 20.21 5.28
N THR A 28 -7.11 19.48 6.00
CA THR A 28 -5.76 19.90 6.33
C THR A 28 -5.15 20.39 5.02
N PRO A 29 -4.74 21.68 4.92
CA PRO A 29 -4.15 22.16 3.68
C PRO A 29 -2.96 21.26 3.37
N ILE A 30 -2.99 20.65 2.18
CA ILE A 30 -1.94 19.79 1.64
C ILE A 30 -0.62 20.50 1.90
N LYS A 31 0.16 19.97 2.84
CA LYS A 31 1.53 20.41 2.99
C LYS A 31 2.24 19.80 1.81
N ASP A 32 2.47 20.63 0.82
CA ASP A 32 3.40 20.38 -0.28
C ASP A 32 4.78 20.17 0.36
N GLN A 33 5.04 18.95 0.83
CA GLN A 33 6.32 18.59 1.39
C GLN A 33 7.22 18.26 0.23
N ASN A 34 8.27 19.08 0.05
CA ASN A 34 9.48 18.65 -0.64
C ASN A 34 10.13 17.54 0.21
N ILE A 35 9.58 16.35 0.14
CA ILE A 35 10.36 15.15 0.39
C ILE A 35 11.09 14.94 -0.93
N SER A 36 12.27 15.55 -1.03
CA SER A 36 13.22 15.21 -2.06
C SER A 36 13.45 13.72 -1.91
N PHE A 37 12.80 12.94 -2.75
CA PHE A 37 13.16 11.56 -2.93
C PHE A 37 14.57 11.60 -3.50
N ASN A 38 15.56 11.52 -2.62
CA ASN A 38 16.79 10.81 -2.97
C ASN A 38 16.39 9.33 -3.09
N VAL A 39 15.52 8.99 -4.05
CA VAL A 39 15.67 7.71 -4.73
C VAL A 39 16.99 7.89 -5.46
N GLY A 40 18.08 7.58 -4.78
CA GLY A 40 19.17 6.96 -5.51
C GLY A 40 18.49 5.82 -6.23
N PHE A 41 18.28 5.99 -7.54
CA PHE A 41 17.88 4.93 -8.44
C PHE A 41 18.94 3.86 -8.28
N TYR A 42 18.79 3.01 -7.28
CA TYR A 42 19.40 1.72 -7.29
C TYR A 42 18.59 0.97 -8.34
N ASN A 43 18.97 1.20 -9.60
CA ASN A 43 19.07 0.15 -10.59
C ASN A 43 19.95 -0.94 -9.99
N LYS A 44 19.40 -1.66 -9.01
CA LYS A 44 19.67 -3.06 -8.82
C LYS A 44 18.43 -3.73 -9.37
N SER A 45 18.34 -3.74 -10.69
CA SER A 45 18.14 -5.03 -11.35
C SER A 45 19.27 -5.95 -10.84
N SER A 46 19.14 -6.45 -9.61
CA SER A 46 19.71 -7.75 -9.31
C SER A 46 18.90 -8.67 -10.17
N ASP A 47 19.39 -8.93 -11.38
CA ASP A 47 18.94 -10.04 -12.20
C ASP A 47 18.84 -11.21 -11.24
N ILE A 48 17.61 -11.59 -10.88
CA ILE A 48 17.39 -12.84 -10.16
C ILE A 48 17.95 -13.87 -11.11
N LYS A 49 19.12 -14.41 -10.75
CA LYS A 49 19.74 -15.46 -11.52
C LYS A 49 18.90 -16.70 -11.27
N ILE A 50 17.97 -16.94 -12.18
CA ILE A 50 17.02 -18.06 -12.15
C ILE A 50 17.75 -19.39 -11.90
N ASP A 51 19.01 -19.49 -12.35
CA ASP A 51 19.88 -20.65 -12.19
C ASP A 51 20.40 -20.88 -10.76
N ASP A 52 20.40 -19.84 -9.91
CA ASP A 52 20.81 -19.91 -8.50
C ASP A 52 19.63 -20.24 -7.56
N LEU A 53 18.43 -20.42 -8.12
CA LEU A 53 17.21 -20.67 -7.34
C LEU A 53 17.00 -22.15 -7.05
N ASN A 54 16.44 -22.44 -5.86
CA ASN A 54 15.96 -23.77 -5.51
C ASN A 54 14.59 -24.01 -6.14
N TRP A 55 14.45 -25.11 -6.89
CA TRP A 55 13.19 -25.49 -7.54
C TRP A 55 12.55 -26.68 -6.82
N TYR A 56 11.29 -26.49 -6.45
CA TYR A 56 10.47 -27.42 -5.67
C TYR A 56 9.37 -28.02 -6.54
N LYS A 57 8.86 -29.19 -6.11
CA LYS A 57 7.82 -29.92 -6.85
C LYS A 57 6.42 -29.38 -6.59
N ASN A 58 6.25 -28.62 -5.52
CA ASN A 58 4.99 -28.00 -5.15
C ASN A 58 5.23 -26.64 -4.50
N GLU A 59 4.16 -25.86 -4.48
CA GLU A 59 4.11 -24.51 -3.97
C GLU A 59 4.41 -24.45 -2.45
N ASP A 60 3.84 -25.38 -1.66
CA ASP A 60 4.00 -25.38 -0.21
C ASP A 60 5.47 -25.59 0.21
N GLU A 61 6.20 -26.46 -0.51
CA GLU A 61 7.64 -26.65 -0.33
C GLU A 61 8.43 -25.38 -0.64
N ALA A 62 8.06 -24.65 -1.70
CA ALA A 62 8.72 -23.39 -2.07
C ALA A 62 8.46 -22.28 -1.04
N PHE A 63 7.23 -22.11 -0.55
CA PHE A 63 6.91 -21.14 0.51
C PHE A 63 7.54 -21.50 1.86
N SER A 64 7.86 -22.77 2.07
CA SER A 64 8.55 -23.27 3.26
C SER A 64 10.07 -23.20 3.15
N ASP A 65 10.63 -22.72 2.04
CA ASP A 65 12.06 -22.43 1.95
C ASP A 65 12.34 -21.13 2.70
N PHE A 66 13.10 -21.24 3.80
CA PHE A 66 13.58 -20.09 4.57
C PHE A 66 15.06 -19.79 4.34
N SER A 67 15.73 -20.53 3.44
CA SER A 67 17.16 -20.38 3.18
C SER A 67 17.53 -19.00 2.63
N ALA A 68 16.57 -18.33 1.98
CA ALA A 68 16.73 -16.97 1.49
C ALA A 68 16.42 -15.90 2.54
N ILE A 69 15.82 -16.22 3.69
CA ILE A 69 15.32 -15.21 4.63
C ILE A 69 16.45 -14.61 5.43
N GLU A 70 16.79 -13.36 5.11
CA GLU A 70 17.56 -12.51 6.00
C GLU A 70 16.62 -11.90 7.03
N ASP A 71 16.86 -12.27 8.29
CA ASP A 71 16.16 -11.85 9.49
C ASP A 71 16.27 -10.33 9.74
N ALA A 72 15.55 -9.53 8.96
CA ALA A 72 15.45 -8.09 9.21
C ALA A 72 14.34 -7.76 10.22
N LEU A 73 13.41 -8.69 10.50
CA LEU A 73 12.16 -8.43 11.22
C LEU A 73 11.84 -9.43 12.34
N GLY A 74 12.73 -10.38 12.62
CA GLY A 74 12.55 -11.41 13.63
C GLY A 74 11.47 -12.44 13.29
N VAL A 75 11.16 -12.67 12.00
CA VAL A 75 10.20 -13.69 11.56
C VAL A 75 10.97 -14.98 11.28
N GLU A 76 10.78 -15.99 12.14
CA GLU A 76 11.49 -17.27 12.03
C GLU A 76 10.75 -18.27 11.13
N SER A 77 9.44 -18.10 10.92
CA SER A 77 8.61 -18.98 10.09
C SER A 77 7.38 -18.29 9.49
N ILE A 78 6.96 -18.72 8.29
CA ILE A 78 5.73 -18.29 7.63
C ILE A 78 4.48 -18.70 8.41
N ASN A 79 4.60 -19.75 9.24
CA ASN A 79 3.51 -20.22 10.11
C ASN A 79 3.15 -19.24 11.22
N GLU A 80 4.03 -18.27 11.51
CA GLU A 80 3.75 -17.19 12.45
C GLU A 80 2.94 -16.05 11.83
N LEU A 81 2.72 -16.10 10.51
CA LEU A 81 2.08 -15.05 9.76
C LEU A 81 0.60 -15.36 9.50
N CYS A 82 -0.21 -14.30 9.39
CA CYS A 82 -1.62 -14.42 9.06
C CYS A 82 -1.80 -14.20 7.56
N PHE A 83 -2.33 -15.19 6.85
CA PHE A 83 -2.60 -15.09 5.41
C PHE A 83 -3.77 -14.12 5.16
N GLU A 84 -3.55 -13.14 4.28
CA GLU A 84 -4.52 -12.11 3.96
C GLU A 84 -5.11 -12.28 2.55
N TYR A 85 -4.25 -12.55 1.57
CA TYR A 85 -4.64 -12.55 0.16
C TYR A 85 -3.61 -13.23 -0.74
N GLU A 86 -4.04 -13.66 -1.92
CA GLU A 86 -3.19 -14.27 -2.94
C GLU A 86 -3.54 -13.78 -4.35
N GLN A 87 -2.50 -13.57 -5.15
CA GLN A 87 -2.59 -13.34 -6.59
C GLN A 87 -1.79 -14.42 -7.31
N TYR A 88 -2.29 -14.89 -8.44
CA TYR A 88 -1.58 -15.86 -9.26
C TYR A 88 -1.69 -15.53 -10.75
N ASN A 89 -0.62 -15.79 -11.48
CA ASN A 89 -0.57 -15.84 -12.94
C ASN A 89 0.21 -17.08 -13.39
N GLU A 90 0.41 -17.27 -14.69
CA GLU A 90 1.09 -18.45 -15.25
C GLU A 90 2.56 -18.62 -14.80
N SER A 91 3.18 -17.58 -14.29
CA SER A 91 4.62 -17.49 -13.98
C SER A 91 4.95 -17.12 -12.53
N LEU A 92 3.96 -16.68 -11.74
CA LEU A 92 4.18 -16.10 -10.42
C LEU A 92 2.94 -16.28 -9.54
N ILE A 93 3.17 -16.71 -8.30
CA ILE A 93 2.22 -16.69 -7.20
C ILE A 93 2.73 -15.68 -6.18
N ARG A 94 1.87 -14.76 -5.77
CA ARG A 94 2.15 -13.71 -4.78
C ARG A 94 1.18 -13.85 -3.62
N ARG A 95 1.69 -14.07 -2.41
CA ARG A 95 0.91 -14.13 -1.18
C ARG A 95 1.21 -12.96 -0.27
N TYR A 96 0.17 -12.45 0.37
CA TYR A 96 0.22 -11.34 1.30
C TYR A 96 -0.06 -11.87 2.70
N TYR A 97 0.82 -11.54 3.65
CA TYR A 97 0.72 -12.00 5.02
C TYR A 97 0.89 -10.87 6.02
N SER A 98 -0.06 -10.66 6.93
CA SER A 98 0.15 -9.71 8.03
C SER A 98 1.06 -10.32 9.10
N ILE A 99 1.89 -9.47 9.71
CA ILE A 99 2.74 -9.85 10.85
C ILE A 99 2.03 -9.45 12.14
N PRO A 100 1.90 -10.36 13.13
CA PRO A 100 1.46 -9.99 14.47
C PRO A 100 2.27 -8.81 15.01
N LYS A 101 1.57 -7.79 15.48
CA LYS A 101 2.19 -6.59 16.05
C LYS A 101 3.03 -6.94 17.28
N ARG A 102 4.24 -6.38 17.35
CA ARG A 102 5.12 -6.48 18.52
C ARG A 102 5.18 -5.14 19.24
N ASP A 103 5.53 -5.16 20.52
CA ASP A 103 5.62 -3.94 21.32
C ASP A 103 6.62 -2.94 20.71
N GLY A 104 6.16 -1.72 20.45
CA GLY A 104 6.99 -0.65 19.88
C GLY A 104 7.13 -0.68 18.36
N GLU A 105 6.49 -1.62 17.67
CA GLU A 105 6.49 -1.73 16.21
C GLU A 105 5.12 -1.38 15.61
N GLY A 106 5.13 -0.95 14.35
CA GLY A 106 3.92 -0.72 13.57
C GLY A 106 3.29 -2.00 13.05
N TYR A 107 2.13 -1.87 12.40
CA TYR A 107 1.55 -2.95 11.61
C TYR A 107 2.37 -3.12 10.33
N ARG A 108 2.52 -4.37 9.91
CA ARG A 108 3.38 -4.76 8.80
C ARG A 108 2.73 -5.86 8.01
N LEU A 109 3.04 -5.86 6.72
CA LEU A 109 2.65 -6.91 5.80
C LEU A 109 3.89 -7.42 5.07
N ILE A 110 3.88 -8.72 4.78
CA ILE A 110 4.90 -9.46 4.05
C ILE A 110 4.31 -9.87 2.70
N ILE A 111 5.08 -9.63 1.65
CA ILE A 111 4.79 -10.14 0.30
C ILE A 111 5.75 -11.29 0.05
N ALA A 112 5.20 -12.46 -0.25
CA ALA A 112 5.96 -13.66 -0.58
C ALA A 112 5.67 -14.06 -2.03
N ASP A 113 6.73 -14.08 -2.84
CA ASP A 113 6.67 -14.38 -4.26
C ASP A 113 7.27 -15.77 -4.55
N VAL A 114 6.56 -16.54 -5.35
CA VAL A 114 6.97 -17.86 -5.86
C VAL A 114 6.85 -17.87 -7.38
N LEU A 115 7.98 -18.01 -8.08
CA LEU A 115 8.00 -18.25 -9.52
C LEU A 115 7.46 -19.63 -9.86
N VAL A 116 6.75 -19.71 -10.98
CA VAL A 116 6.19 -20.94 -11.53
C VAL A 116 6.84 -21.22 -12.88
N LYS A 117 7.36 -22.43 -13.07
CA LYS A 117 7.95 -22.91 -14.33
C LYS A 117 7.74 -24.41 -14.47
N GLU A 118 7.08 -24.85 -15.55
CA GLU A 118 6.99 -26.28 -15.92
C GLU A 118 6.63 -27.20 -14.74
N ASP A 119 5.57 -26.86 -13.99
CA ASP A 119 5.12 -27.57 -12.77
C ASP A 119 6.11 -27.58 -11.60
N THR A 120 7.10 -26.68 -11.62
CA THR A 120 8.04 -26.44 -10.53
C THR A 120 7.93 -25.02 -10.00
N TYR A 121 8.30 -24.86 -8.73
CA TYR A 121 8.07 -23.64 -7.95
C TYR A 121 9.37 -23.18 -7.33
N SER A 122 9.59 -21.87 -7.27
CA SER A 122 10.79 -21.34 -6.64
C SER A 122 10.53 -20.04 -5.92
N GLN A 123 10.95 -19.97 -4.66
CA GLN A 123 10.95 -18.71 -3.92
C GLN A 123 12.04 -17.80 -4.47
N VAL A 124 11.66 -16.55 -4.74
CA VAL A 124 12.48 -15.63 -5.54
C VAL A 124 13.20 -14.60 -4.69
N PHE A 125 12.77 -14.39 -3.44
CA PHE A 125 13.29 -13.32 -2.62
C PHE A 125 13.18 -13.57 -1.11
N ARG A 126 14.11 -12.91 -0.40
CA ARG A 126 14.27 -12.88 1.06
C ARG A 126 13.08 -12.16 1.69
N LEU A 127 12.61 -12.57 2.88
CA LEU A 127 11.62 -11.82 3.69
C LEU A 127 12.12 -10.44 4.20
N ASN A 128 13.09 -9.82 3.53
CA ASN A 128 13.54 -8.45 3.79
C ASN A 128 12.58 -7.45 3.12
N THR A 129 11.33 -7.60 3.52
CA THR A 129 10.10 -7.19 2.85
C THR A 129 10.02 -5.70 2.60
N ASP A 130 9.23 -5.34 1.58
CA ASP A 130 8.52 -4.06 1.55
C ASP A 130 7.62 -4.02 2.79
N VAL A 131 8.24 -3.73 3.94
CA VAL A 131 7.55 -3.48 5.18
C VAL A 131 6.82 -2.19 4.94
N VAL A 132 5.56 -2.30 4.56
CA VAL A 132 4.66 -1.17 4.73
C VAL A 132 4.46 -1.05 6.22
N ASN A 133 5.33 -0.25 6.83
CA ASN A 133 5.16 0.15 8.20
C ASN A 133 3.98 1.10 8.22
N LEU A 134 2.80 0.54 8.42
CA LEU A 134 1.54 1.29 8.41
C LEU A 134 1.54 2.35 9.53
N TYR A 135 2.46 2.26 10.50
CA TYR A 135 2.72 3.32 11.47
C TYR A 135 3.16 4.65 10.84
N GLU A 136 3.87 4.64 9.70
CA GLU A 136 4.23 5.89 9.01
C GLU A 136 2.99 6.58 8.41
N ILE A 137 1.99 5.80 8.02
CA ILE A 137 0.66 6.28 7.60
C ILE A 137 -0.13 6.78 8.82
N ASP A 138 -0.11 6.06 9.94
CA ASP A 138 -0.89 6.41 11.14
C ASP A 138 -0.34 7.59 11.94
N ASN A 139 0.99 7.78 11.97
CA ASN A 139 1.61 8.63 12.97
C ASN A 139 1.77 10.10 12.55
N HIS A 140 1.38 10.50 11.34
CA HIS A 140 1.70 11.84 10.86
C HIS A 140 0.62 12.48 9.98
N ASN A 141 0.30 13.74 10.28
CA ASN A 141 -0.44 14.70 9.46
C ASN A 141 0.29 15.04 8.13
N VAL A 142 0.86 14.04 7.45
CA VAL A 142 1.85 14.21 6.37
C VAL A 142 1.36 13.65 5.04
N TYR A 143 0.51 12.62 5.04
CA TYR A 143 0.01 12.00 3.81
C TYR A 143 -1.52 12.00 3.78
N ASP A 144 -2.07 12.20 2.58
CA ASP A 144 -3.43 11.76 2.25
C ASP A 144 -3.41 10.44 1.45
N VAL A 145 -4.58 9.89 1.16
CA VAL A 145 -4.70 8.61 0.42
C VAL A 145 -4.06 8.69 -0.97
N ALA A 146 -4.04 9.88 -1.61
CA ALA A 146 -3.43 10.05 -2.92
C ALA A 146 -1.90 10.03 -2.83
N ASP A 147 -1.32 10.66 -1.80
CA ASP A 147 0.11 10.60 -1.52
C ASP A 147 0.56 9.16 -1.23
N ALA A 148 -0.16 8.47 -0.36
CA ALA A 148 0.11 7.06 -0.04
C ALA A 148 0.00 6.17 -1.29
N THR A 149 -1.00 6.40 -2.13
CA THR A 149 -1.18 5.67 -3.38
C THR A 149 -0.04 5.91 -4.36
N ALA A 150 0.39 7.16 -4.54
CA ALA A 150 1.52 7.51 -5.39
C ALA A 150 2.82 6.85 -4.90
N GLN A 151 3.05 6.84 -3.58
CA GLN A 151 4.20 6.16 -2.98
C GLN A 151 4.19 4.66 -3.27
N SER A 152 3.06 3.98 -3.02
CA SER A 152 2.93 2.55 -3.26
C SER A 152 3.19 2.19 -4.74
N ILE A 153 2.66 2.98 -5.68
CA ILE A 153 2.90 2.75 -7.11
C ILE A 153 4.38 2.92 -7.46
N LEU A 154 5.07 3.91 -6.90
CA LEU A 154 6.51 4.11 -7.14
C LEU A 154 7.36 2.95 -6.60
N PHE A 155 7.00 2.40 -5.43
CA PHE A 155 7.69 1.24 -4.87
C PHE A 155 7.46 -0.02 -5.72
N ASP A 156 6.21 -0.29 -6.11
CA ASP A 156 5.88 -1.41 -6.99
C ASP A 156 6.52 -1.27 -8.38
N TYR A 157 6.57 -0.04 -8.92
CA TYR A 157 7.24 0.24 -10.19
C TYR A 157 8.75 -0.01 -10.12
N ALA A 158 9.39 0.32 -9.00
CA ALA A 158 10.82 0.09 -8.79
C ALA A 158 11.15 -1.36 -8.40
N SER A 159 10.15 -2.19 -8.11
CA SER A 159 10.35 -3.57 -7.67
C SER A 159 10.92 -4.45 -8.78
N PRO A 160 11.97 -5.26 -8.50
CA PRO A 160 12.53 -6.20 -9.48
C PRO A 160 11.58 -7.34 -9.84
N ILE A 161 10.56 -7.60 -9.02
CA ILE A 161 9.52 -8.61 -9.24
C ILE A 161 8.18 -7.90 -9.38
N CYS A 162 7.91 -7.41 -10.59
CA CYS A 162 6.61 -6.86 -10.94
C CYS A 162 5.59 -8.00 -11.14
N PHE A 163 4.47 -7.95 -10.43
CA PHE A 163 3.34 -8.82 -10.71
C PHE A 163 2.53 -8.29 -11.90
N LYS A 164 2.27 -9.16 -12.88
CA LYS A 164 1.39 -8.87 -14.02
C LYS A 164 0.20 -9.81 -14.01
N ASN A 165 -0.97 -9.35 -14.40
CA ASN A 165 -2.12 -10.24 -14.60
C ASN A 165 -1.91 -11.09 -15.88
N ASN A 166 -2.84 -12.02 -16.15
CA ASN A 166 -2.77 -12.86 -17.36
C ASN A 166 -2.87 -12.05 -18.67
N SER A 167 -3.39 -10.82 -18.61
CA SER A 167 -3.42 -9.88 -19.74
C SER A 167 -2.12 -9.06 -19.89
N GLN A 168 -1.08 -9.39 -19.11
CA GLN A 168 0.22 -8.70 -19.08
C GLN A 168 0.18 -7.25 -18.55
N GLU A 169 -0.93 -6.83 -17.94
CA GLU A 169 -1.02 -5.54 -17.26
C GLU A 169 -0.39 -5.65 -15.87
N GLN A 170 0.43 -4.66 -15.50
CA GLN A 170 1.01 -4.59 -14.17
C GLN A 170 -0.09 -4.37 -13.12
N VAL A 171 0.01 -5.14 -12.04
CA VAL A 171 -0.86 -5.03 -10.89
C VAL A 171 -0.10 -4.27 -9.81
N TYR A 172 -0.73 -3.21 -9.34
CA TYR A 172 -0.24 -2.38 -8.26
C TYR A 172 -1.06 -2.64 -7.01
N HIS A 173 -0.43 -2.45 -5.87
CA HIS A 173 -1.09 -2.55 -4.59
C HIS A 173 -0.59 -1.49 -3.64
N GLY A 174 -1.36 -1.23 -2.60
CA GLY A 174 -0.98 -0.34 -1.52
C GLY A 174 -1.97 -0.41 -0.37
N TYR A 175 -1.83 0.49 0.59
CA TYR A 175 -2.51 0.36 1.88
C TYR A 175 -3.04 1.70 2.38
N TRP A 176 -4.21 1.66 3.02
CA TRP A 176 -4.80 2.83 3.65
C TRP A 176 -5.71 2.42 4.82
N ASN A 177 -5.92 3.32 5.78
CA ASN A 177 -6.74 3.05 6.97
C ASN A 177 -8.22 3.48 6.81
N ASN A 178 -8.57 4.20 5.75
CA ASN A 178 -9.94 4.66 5.48
C ASN A 178 -10.55 3.98 4.24
N LYS A 179 -11.48 3.06 4.48
CA LYS A 179 -12.18 2.33 3.41
C LYS A 179 -12.96 3.24 2.45
N GLU A 180 -13.64 4.27 2.97
CA GLU A 180 -14.50 5.15 2.17
C GLU A 180 -13.69 5.96 1.16
N GLU A 181 -12.49 6.42 1.56
CA GLU A 181 -11.56 7.10 0.66
C GLU A 181 -11.06 6.16 -0.45
N LEU A 182 -10.79 4.88 -0.14
CA LEU A 182 -10.42 3.90 -1.17
C LEU A 182 -11.59 3.58 -2.11
N GLU A 183 -12.80 3.39 -1.58
CA GLU A 183 -13.99 3.07 -2.39
C GLU A 183 -14.36 4.20 -3.37
N THR A 184 -14.00 5.44 -3.04
CA THR A 184 -14.22 6.63 -3.89
C THR A 184 -13.02 7.00 -4.75
N MET A 185 -11.86 6.36 -4.53
CA MET A 185 -10.64 6.63 -5.26
C MET A 185 -10.65 6.04 -6.67
N THR A 186 -10.05 6.76 -7.60
CA THR A 186 -9.75 6.28 -8.95
C THR A 186 -8.31 6.57 -9.33
N ILE A 187 -7.74 5.72 -10.17
CA ILE A 187 -6.42 5.88 -10.75
C ILE A 187 -6.56 5.81 -12.27
N ALA A 188 -6.07 6.82 -12.98
CA ALA A 188 -6.27 6.99 -14.41
C ALA A 188 -7.76 6.94 -14.81
N GLY A 189 -8.66 7.42 -13.93
CA GLY A 189 -10.12 7.39 -14.12
C GLY A 189 -10.78 6.03 -13.94
N LYS A 190 -10.05 4.98 -13.56
CA LYS A 190 -10.60 3.65 -13.23
C LYS A 190 -10.69 3.48 -11.71
N PRO A 191 -11.76 2.86 -11.18
CA PRO A 191 -11.80 2.51 -9.76
C PRO A 191 -10.72 1.48 -9.42
N LEU A 192 -10.42 1.36 -8.13
CA LEU A 192 -9.64 0.23 -7.62
C LEU A 192 -10.30 -1.10 -8.01
N SER A 193 -9.48 -2.11 -8.31
CA SER A 193 -9.96 -3.44 -8.68
C SER A 193 -10.52 -4.16 -7.45
N GLU A 194 -9.80 -4.12 -6.34
CA GLU A 194 -10.17 -4.76 -5.08
C GLU A 194 -9.76 -3.92 -3.88
N VAL A 195 -10.52 -4.01 -2.80
CA VAL A 195 -10.21 -3.44 -1.48
C VAL A 195 -10.42 -4.54 -0.45
N ILE A 196 -9.34 -4.99 0.17
CA ILE A 196 -9.27 -6.15 1.05
C ILE A 196 -9.02 -5.64 2.47
N GLU A 197 -9.88 -6.04 3.40
CA GLU A 197 -9.74 -5.70 4.82
C GLU A 197 -8.63 -6.56 5.45
N LEU A 198 -7.73 -5.90 6.18
CA LEU A 198 -6.66 -6.53 6.94
C LEU A 198 -7.04 -6.49 8.41
N ASP A 199 -7.27 -7.67 9.00
CA ASP A 199 -7.76 -7.82 10.37
C ASP A 199 -6.59 -7.99 11.34
N TYR A 200 -6.35 -6.98 12.19
CA TYR A 200 -5.35 -7.08 13.26
C TYR A 200 -5.97 -7.47 14.61
N PRO A 201 -5.29 -8.28 15.45
CA PRO A 201 -5.84 -8.77 16.72
C PRO A 201 -6.26 -7.69 17.73
N ASP A 202 -5.69 -6.48 17.64
CA ASP A 202 -6.04 -5.34 18.51
C ASP A 202 -7.24 -4.52 17.99
N GLY A 203 -7.89 -4.96 16.90
CA GLY A 203 -9.10 -4.38 16.35
C GLY A 203 -8.87 -3.16 15.45
N VAL A 204 -7.61 -2.78 15.19
CA VAL A 204 -7.29 -1.79 14.17
C VAL A 204 -7.51 -2.38 12.78
N LYS A 205 -8.06 -1.55 11.88
CA LYS A 205 -8.39 -1.94 10.52
C LYS A 205 -7.55 -1.17 9.52
N TYR A 206 -6.95 -1.92 8.62
CA TYR A 206 -6.36 -1.40 7.41
C TYR A 206 -6.98 -2.06 6.20
N TYR A 207 -6.75 -1.46 5.06
CA TYR A 207 -7.26 -1.92 3.80
C TYR A 207 -6.11 -1.99 2.80
N MET A 208 -5.89 -3.16 2.22
CA MET A 208 -5.06 -3.31 1.04
C MET A 208 -5.93 -3.01 -0.18
N TRP A 209 -5.45 -2.16 -1.08
CA TRP A 209 -6.08 -1.97 -2.38
C TRP A 209 -5.24 -2.63 -3.46
N ILE A 210 -5.91 -3.11 -4.50
CA ILE A 210 -5.31 -3.65 -5.73
C ILE A 210 -5.83 -2.85 -6.91
N SER A 211 -4.96 -2.51 -7.86
CA SER A 211 -5.36 -1.83 -9.10
C SER A 211 -4.55 -2.31 -10.31
N GLN A 212 -5.24 -2.46 -11.43
CA GLN A 212 -4.64 -2.75 -12.73
C GLN A 212 -4.51 -1.44 -13.50
N ILE A 213 -3.27 -1.00 -13.73
CA ILE A 213 -3.00 0.30 -14.35
C ILE A 213 -2.09 0.10 -15.55
N SER A 214 -2.53 0.55 -16.72
CA SER A 214 -1.72 0.56 -17.93
C SER A 214 -0.86 1.82 -18.01
N ASP A 215 0.27 1.69 -18.70
CA ASP A 215 1.11 2.82 -19.13
C ASP A 215 1.67 3.64 -17.95
N VAL A 216 1.83 3.03 -16.77
CA VAL A 216 2.40 3.71 -15.60
C VAL A 216 3.85 4.12 -15.84
N GLU A 217 4.65 3.24 -16.44
CA GLU A 217 6.03 3.52 -16.82
C GLU A 217 6.10 4.77 -17.72
N ASP A 218 5.35 4.77 -18.83
CA ASP A 218 5.31 5.91 -19.76
C ASP A 218 4.87 7.21 -19.08
N LYS A 219 3.87 7.14 -18.19
CA LYS A 219 3.38 8.30 -17.43
C LYS A 219 4.42 8.84 -16.45
N ILE A 220 5.14 7.96 -15.75
CA ILE A 220 6.18 8.34 -14.77
C ILE A 220 7.43 8.86 -15.49
N LEU A 221 7.88 8.20 -16.56
CA LEU A 221 9.02 8.62 -17.38
C LEU A 221 8.75 9.95 -18.12
N GLY A 222 7.48 10.27 -18.38
CA GLY A 222 7.07 11.55 -18.96
C GLY A 222 7.11 12.74 -17.98
N ILE A 223 7.49 12.55 -16.72
CA ILE A 223 7.58 13.63 -15.74
C ILE A 223 8.89 14.39 -15.90
N ASP A 224 8.80 15.67 -16.26
CA ASP A 224 9.96 16.56 -16.34
C ASP A 224 10.42 17.05 -14.96
N GLY A 225 11.74 17.02 -14.73
CA GLY A 225 12.39 17.57 -13.53
C GLY A 225 12.37 16.65 -12.31
N GLU A 226 12.30 17.22 -11.12
CA GLU A 226 12.25 16.45 -9.87
C GLU A 226 10.94 15.65 -9.76
N LEU A 227 11.04 14.37 -9.38
CA LEU A 227 9.91 13.48 -9.18
C LEU A 227 9.30 13.74 -7.79
N THR A 228 8.03 14.12 -7.74
CA THR A 228 7.28 14.38 -6.50
C THR A 228 5.96 13.62 -6.52
N TYR A 229 5.39 13.33 -5.34
CA TYR A 229 4.07 12.68 -5.26
C TYR A 229 3.00 13.47 -6.02
N ARG A 230 3.00 14.80 -5.92
CA ARG A 230 2.06 15.64 -6.66
C ARG A 230 2.13 15.41 -8.18
N LYS A 231 3.33 15.34 -8.75
CA LYS A 231 3.53 15.07 -10.18
C LYS A 231 3.09 13.67 -10.57
N VAL A 232 3.33 12.68 -9.71
CA VAL A 232 2.86 11.29 -9.92
C VAL A 232 1.34 11.23 -9.84
N ILE A 233 0.71 11.86 -8.84
CA ILE A 233 -0.75 12.00 -8.70
C ILE A 233 -1.35 12.62 -9.95
N GLU A 234 -0.75 13.69 -10.49
CA GLU A 234 -1.22 14.35 -11.71
C GLU A 234 -1.01 13.49 -12.96
N ALA A 235 0.16 12.87 -13.12
CA ALA A 235 0.47 12.00 -14.26
C ALA A 235 -0.43 10.76 -14.30
N LEU A 236 -0.69 10.16 -13.14
CA LEU A 236 -1.54 8.98 -12.99
C LEU A 236 -3.02 9.32 -12.81
N ARG A 237 -3.38 10.60 -12.64
CA ARG A 237 -4.74 11.08 -12.34
C ARG A 237 -5.37 10.31 -11.17
N ILE A 238 -4.69 10.35 -10.03
CA ILE A 238 -5.20 9.80 -8.77
C ILE A 238 -6.21 10.80 -8.20
N GLU A 239 -7.47 10.39 -8.08
CA GLU A 239 -8.59 11.25 -7.69
C GLU A 239 -9.46 10.56 -6.64
N ILE A 240 -9.96 11.32 -5.66
CA ILE A 240 -10.93 10.87 -4.65
C ILE A 240 -12.25 11.59 -4.94
N LYS A 241 -13.32 10.84 -5.20
CA LYS A 241 -14.62 11.42 -5.52
C LYS A 241 -15.38 11.82 -4.25
N GLU A 242 -15.91 13.04 -4.23
CA GLU A 242 -16.79 13.54 -3.16
C GLU A 242 -18.24 13.06 -3.30
#